data_AF-A0A961L6M2-F1
#
_entry.id   AF-A0A961L6M2-F1
#
_cell.length_a   1.000
_cell.length_b   1.000
_cell.length_c   1.000
_cell.angle_alpha   90.00
_cell.angle_beta   90.00
_cell.angle_gamma   90.00
#
_symmetry.space_group_name_H-M   'P 1'
#
loop_
_entity.id
_entity.type
_entity.pdbx_description
1 polymer ?
#
loop_
_entity_poly.entity_id
_entity_poly.type
_entity_poly.pdbx_seq_one_letter_code
_entity_poly.pdbx_strand_id
1 'polypeptide(L)'
;MPFLGATIIAGAVFFVLNFLSSLLLGGPNVTTLNAFVEAVIKTAVFATVFHYAHNWIARLFGWYRTDDPDAAHLFDRNPALDAERAARSGR
;
A
#
# COMPACT_ATOMS: atom_id res chain seq x y z
N MET A 1 7.56 -10.44 -6.40
CA MET A 1 7.99 -9.80 -5.12
C MET A 1 6.78 -9.13 -4.44
N PRO A 2 6.68 -9.12 -3.10
CA PRO A 2 5.57 -8.46 -2.40
C PRO A 2 5.57 -6.94 -2.67
N PHE A 3 4.39 -6.36 -2.93
CA PHE A 3 4.28 -4.98 -3.40
C PHE A 3 4.36 -3.99 -2.22
N LEU A 4 5.57 -3.60 -1.83
CA LEU A 4 5.82 -2.73 -0.67
C LEU A 4 5.30 -1.30 -0.86
N GLY A 5 5.29 -0.79 -2.10
CA GLY A 5 4.86 0.59 -2.39
C GLY A 5 3.43 0.89 -1.94
N ALA A 6 2.48 -0.01 -2.24
CA ALA A 6 1.09 0.14 -1.82
C ALA A 6 0.94 0.13 -0.29
N THR A 7 1.75 -0.67 0.40
CA THR A 7 1.72 -0.76 1.87
C THR A 7 2.24 0.51 2.51
N ILE A 8 3.32 1.10 1.98
CA ILE A 8 3.90 2.35 2.49
C ILE A 8 2.88 3.49 2.34
N ILE A 9 2.29 3.64 1.15
CA ILE A 9 1.30 4.68 0.89
C ILE A 9 0.07 4.51 1.79
N ALA A 10 -0.48 3.30 1.88
CA ALA A 10 -1.63 3.02 2.73
C ALA A 10 -1.32 3.30 4.22
N GLY A 11 -0.15 2.87 4.70
CA GLY A 11 0.30 3.14 6.07
C GLY A 11 0.43 4.63 6.36
N ALA A 12 1.03 5.40 5.46
CA ALA A 12 1.18 6.85 5.62
C ALA A 12 -0.17 7.59 5.68
N VAL A 13 -1.10 7.25 4.77
CA VAL A 13 -2.45 7.83 4.76
C VAL A 13 -3.20 7.46 6.03
N PHE A 14 -3.16 6.18 6.43
CA PHE A 14 -3.80 5.72 7.66
C PHE A 14 -3.24 6.43 8.89
N PHE A 15 -1.92 6.61 8.99
CA PHE A 15 -1.29 7.33 10.08
C PHE A 15 -1.82 8.75 10.21
N VAL A 16 -1.83 9.51 9.11
CA VAL A 16 -2.28 10.90 9.10
C VAL A 16 -3.75 10.98 9.51
N LEU A 17 -4.61 10.16 8.91
CA LEU A 17 -6.05 10.16 9.22
C LEU A 17 -6.31 9.76 10.67
N ASN A 18 -5.65 8.71 11.17
CA ASN A 18 -5.84 8.27 12.54
C ASN A 18 -5.29 9.30 13.54
N PHE A 19 -4.12 9.88 13.30
CA PHE A 19 -3.54 10.90 14.18
C PHE A 19 -4.42 12.14 14.25
N LEU A 20 -4.86 12.66 13.10
CA LEU A 20 -5.76 13.82 13.06
C LEU A 20 -7.12 13.49 13.70
N SER A 21 -7.64 12.27 13.48
CA SER A 21 -8.87 11.82 14.16
C SER A 21 -8.70 11.80 15.68
N SER A 22 -7.58 11.32 16.21
CA SER A 22 -7.31 11.32 17.65
C SER A 22 -7.19 12.73 18.23
N LEU A 23 -6.65 13.70 17.47
CA LEU A 23 -6.56 15.10 17.92
C LEU A 23 -7.91 15.83 17.86
N LEU A 24 -8.72 15.58 16.83
CA LEU A 24 -9.96 16.33 16.58
C LEU A 24 -11.18 15.73 17.28
N LEU A 25 -11.21 14.40 17.42
CA LEU A 25 -12.36 13.64 17.90
C LEU A 25 -12.03 12.83 19.17
N GLY A 26 -10.82 12.97 19.70
CA GLY A 26 -10.37 12.30 20.92
C GLY A 26 -11.10 12.78 22.17
N GLY A 27 -11.05 11.96 23.21
CA GLY A 27 -11.56 12.33 24.53
C GLY A 27 -10.75 13.45 25.19
N PRO A 28 -11.29 14.09 26.25
CA PRO A 28 -10.70 15.27 26.89
C PRO A 28 -9.30 15.05 27.48
N ASN A 29 -8.87 13.80 27.67
CA ASN A 29 -7.57 13.43 28.25
C ASN A 29 -6.53 13.01 27.20
N VAL A 30 -6.83 13.11 25.91
CA VAL A 30 -5.90 12.72 24.85
C VAL A 30 -4.88 13.84 24.64
N THR A 31 -3.63 13.59 25.02
CA THR A 31 -2.51 14.50 24.71
C THR A 31 -2.00 14.25 23.30
N THR A 32 -1.34 15.24 22.70
CA THR A 32 -0.70 15.09 21.38
C THR A 32 0.29 13.94 21.34
N LEU A 33 1.06 13.75 22.42
CA LEU A 33 2.02 12.65 22.53
C LEU A 33 1.30 11.29 22.56
N ASN A 34 0.24 11.16 23.36
CA ASN A 34 -0.54 9.92 23.41
C ASN A 34 -1.19 9.61 22.06
N ALA A 35 -1.80 10.62 21.41
CA ALA A 35 -2.38 10.48 20.07
C ALA A 35 -1.33 10.03 19.04
N PHE A 36 -0.11 10.57 19.11
CA PHE A 36 0.98 10.20 18.21
C PHE A 36 1.42 8.75 18.42
N VAL A 37 1.68 8.35 19.67
CA VAL A 37 2.09 6.98 20.01
C VAL A 37 1.01 5.97 19.60
N GLU A 38 -0.25 6.27 19.91
CA GLU A 38 -1.38 5.45 19.50
C GLU A 38 -1.48 5.32 17.98
N ALA A 39 -1.30 6.43 17.25
CA ALA A 39 -1.31 6.42 15.79
C ALA A 39 -0.16 5.60 15.20
N VAL A 40 1.05 5.67 15.77
CA VAL A 40 2.19 4.84 15.33
C VAL A 40 1.87 3.35 15.52
N ILE A 41 1.38 2.95 16.69
CA ILE A 41 1.06 1.55 17.00
C ILE A 41 -0.06 1.04 16.06
N LYS A 42 -1.15 1.80 15.94
CA LYS A 42 -2.26 1.45 15.04
C LYS A 42 -1.80 1.35 13.59
N THR A 43 -0.92 2.25 13.15
CA THR A 43 -0.37 2.22 11.79
C THR A 43 0.49 0.99 11.57
N ALA A 44 1.33 0.61 12.53
CA ALA A 44 2.13 -0.61 12.41
C ALA A 44 1.24 -1.84 12.25
N VAL A 45 0.23 -1.99 13.10
CA VAL A 45 -0.74 -3.10 13.01
C VAL A 45 -1.49 -3.07 11.69
N PHE A 46 -2.03 -1.90 11.30
CA PHE A 46 -2.75 -1.73 10.03
C PHE A 46 -1.87 -2.07 8.84
N ALA A 47 -0.66 -1.52 8.76
CA ALA A 47 0.26 -1.73 7.64
C ALA A 47 0.64 -3.20 7.51
N THR A 48 0.88 -3.90 8.62
CA THR A 48 1.14 -5.35 8.61
C THR A 48 -0.06 -6.13 8.07
N VAL A 49 -1.25 -5.90 8.62
CA VAL A 49 -2.48 -6.60 8.18
C VAL A 49 -2.80 -6.28 6.72
N PHE A 50 -2.74 -4.99 6.35
CA PHE A 50 -2.93 -4.52 4.99
C PHE A 50 -1.93 -5.19 4.04
N HIS A 51 -0.65 -5.27 4.39
CA HIS A 51 0.37 -5.88 3.53
C HIS A 51 0.00 -7.32 3.16
N TYR A 52 -0.34 -8.13 4.15
CA TYR A 52 -0.68 -9.53 3.91
C TYR A 52 -2.02 -9.67 3.19
N ALA A 53 -3.05 -8.94 3.62
CA ALA A 53 -4.37 -8.99 3.00
C ALA A 53 -4.32 -8.51 1.54
N HIS A 54 -3.67 -7.39 1.28
CA HIS A 54 -3.53 -6.81 -0.04
C HIS A 54 -2.75 -7.72 -1.00
N ASN A 55 -1.64 -8.32 -0.55
CA ASN A 55 -0.91 -9.29 -1.37
C ASN A 55 -1.72 -10.58 -1.60
N TRP A 56 -2.50 -11.03 -0.61
CA TRP A 56 -3.38 -12.20 -0.76
C TRP A 56 -4.49 -11.93 -1.78
N ILE A 57 -5.19 -10.80 -1.67
CA ILE A 57 -6.21 -10.34 -2.64
C ILE A 57 -5.58 -10.20 -4.01
N ALA A 58 -4.42 -9.54 -4.10
CA ALA A 58 -3.74 -9.35 -5.36
C ALA A 58 -3.33 -10.68 -6.03
N ARG A 59 -2.97 -11.71 -5.26
CA ARG A 59 -2.74 -13.06 -5.79
C ARG A 59 -4.03 -13.71 -6.27
N LEU A 60 -5.11 -13.59 -5.49
CA LEU A 60 -6.43 -14.16 -5.83
C LEU A 60 -6.95 -13.60 -7.16
N PHE A 61 -6.75 -12.30 -7.40
CA PHE A 61 -7.24 -11.62 -8.60
C PHE A 61 -6.16 -11.41 -9.68
N GLY A 62 -4.94 -11.93 -9.48
CA GLY A 62 -3.84 -11.75 -10.42
C GLY A 62 -3.42 -10.29 -10.64
N TRP A 63 -3.61 -9.40 -9.66
CA TRP A 63 -3.26 -7.98 -9.75
C TRP A 63 -1.73 -7.77 -9.84
N TYR A 64 -0.95 -8.63 -9.20
CA TYR A 64 0.50 -8.64 -9.29
C TYR A 64 0.99 -9.97 -9.85
N ARG A 65 1.87 -9.94 -10.85
CA ARG A 65 2.61 -11.13 -11.28
C ARG A 65 3.88 -11.19 -10.44
N THR A 66 3.84 -11.98 -9.37
CA THR A 66 5.00 -12.17 -8.48
C THR A 66 6.09 -13.02 -9.12
N ASP A 67 5.79 -13.67 -10.25
CA ASP A 67 6.50 -14.84 -10.78
C ASP A 67 7.09 -14.58 -12.18
N ASP A 68 6.62 -13.56 -12.89
CA ASP A 68 7.07 -13.18 -14.23
C ASP A 68 7.17 -11.65 -14.32
N PRO A 69 8.38 -11.07 -14.18
CA PRO A 69 8.58 -9.62 -14.17
C PRO A 69 8.38 -8.95 -15.53
N ASP A 70 8.39 -9.71 -16.64
CA ASP A 70 8.29 -9.17 -18.01
C ASP A 70 6.86 -9.19 -18.54
N ALA A 71 5.94 -9.82 -17.82
CA ALA A 71 4.57 -9.92 -18.24
C ALA A 71 3.77 -8.63 -18.00
N ALA A 72 2.92 -8.28 -18.97
CA ALA A 72 2.04 -7.11 -18.91
C ALA A 72 1.14 -7.13 -17.65
N HIS A 73 1.12 -6.02 -16.90
CA HIS A 73 0.16 -5.88 -15.80
C HIS A 73 -1.24 -5.72 -16.37
N LEU A 74 -2.24 -6.42 -15.82
CA LEU A 74 -3.64 -6.27 -16.25
C LEU A 74 -4.20 -4.86 -15.98
N PHE A 75 -3.59 -4.10 -15.05
CA PHE A 75 -3.95 -2.73 -14.71
C PHE A 75 -3.11 -1.66 -15.41
N ASP A 76 -1.95 -2.05 -15.96
CA ASP A 76 -1.03 -1.15 -16.65
C ASP A 76 -1.20 -1.37 -18.15
N ARG A 77 -2.39 -1.03 -18.68
CA ARG A 77 -2.57 -0.81 -20.12
C ARG A 77 -1.95 0.53 -20.50
N ASN A 78 -0.68 0.72 -20.16
CA ASN A 78 0.05 1.91 -20.55
C ASN A 78 0.78 1.60 -21.86
N PRO A 79 0.27 2.12 -23.01
CA PRO A 79 0.82 1.80 -24.31
C PRO A 79 2.30 2.18 -24.46
N ALA A 80 2.81 3.14 -23.66
CA ALA A 80 4.23 3.49 -23.65
C ALA A 80 5.11 2.39 -23.01
N LEU A 81 4.66 1.78 -21.91
CA LEU A 81 5.39 0.70 -21.25
C LEU A 81 5.30 -0.61 -22.06
N ASP A 82 4.17 -0.84 -22.74
CA ASP A 82 4.03 -1.97 -23.65
C ASP A 82 4.92 -1.84 -24.89
N ALA A 83 5.10 -0.61 -25.41
CA ALA A 83 6.03 -0.34 -26.52
C ALA A 83 7.50 -0.55 -26.11
N GLU A 84 7.91 -0.10 -24.91
CA GLU A 84 9.25 -0.36 -24.39
C GLU A 84 9.52 -1.85 -24.14
N ARG A 85 8.52 -2.59 -23.64
CA ARG A 85 8.61 -4.05 -23.47
C ARG A 85 8.75 -4.77 -24.81
N ALA A 86 7.95 -4.39 -25.81
CA ALA A 86 8.06 -4.93 -27.17
C ALA A 86 9.47 -4.69 -27.74
N ALA A 87 9.98 -3.47 -27.64
CA ALA A 87 11.32 -3.10 -28.11
C ALA A 87 12.46 -3.89 -27.42
N ARG A 88 12.31 -4.25 -26.13
CA ARG A 88 13.29 -5.08 -25.41
C ARG A 88 13.20 -6.57 -25.73
N SER A 89 12.01 -7.07 -26.07
CA SER A 89 11.79 -8.50 -26.34
C SER A 89 12.19 -8.96 -27.75
N GLY A 90 12.62 -8.04 -28.62
CA GLY A 90 13.20 -8.38 -29.91
C GLY A 90 12.24 -9.07 -30.89
N ARG A 91 10.96 -8.70 -30.87
CA ARG A 91 10.01 -8.96 -31.97
C ARG A 91 9.68 -7.66 -32.68
#